data_AF-A0A2M8LIA1-F1
#
_entry.id   AF-A0A2M8LIA1-F1
#
_cell.length_a   1.000
_cell.length_b   1.000
_cell.length_c   1.000
_cell.angle_alpha   90.00
_cell.angle_beta   90.00
_cell.angle_gamma   90.00
#
_symmetry.space_group_name_H-M   'P 1'
#
loop_
_entity.id
_entity.type
_entity.pdbx_description
1 polymer ?
#
loop_
_entity_poly.entity_id
_entity_poly.type
_entity_poly.pdbx_seq_one_letter_code
_entity_poly.pdbx_strand_id
1 'polypeptide(L)'
;MYTLDQTHRKLVLVCTNNRQDGRACCAEQGAVDLHRKLKNAVAARDPRIRVSQSGCLDHCNTGVTVVIMPDNIWLGRVMDHDIPELVNLITS
;
A
#
# COMPACT_ATOMS: atom_id res chain seq x y z
N MET A 1 26.44 2.93 11.73
CA MET A 1 25.35 2.46 10.85
C MET A 1 25.37 0.95 10.90
N TYR A 2 24.25 0.30 11.19
CA TYR A 2 24.13 -1.17 11.20
C TYR A 2 22.91 -1.58 10.38
N THR A 3 22.99 -2.76 9.78
CA THR A 3 21.89 -3.32 8.99
C THR A 3 20.95 -4.07 9.91
N LEU A 4 19.64 -3.89 9.71
CA LEU A 4 18.62 -4.71 10.35
C LEU A 4 18.30 -5.90 9.45
N ASP A 5 18.05 -7.05 10.06
CA ASP A 5 17.57 -8.21 9.33
C ASP A 5 16.16 -7.94 8.78
N GLN A 6 15.92 -8.44 7.57
CA GLN A 6 14.60 -8.37 6.96
C GLN A 6 13.62 -9.24 7.74
N THR A 7 12.64 -8.62 8.39
CA THR A 7 11.66 -9.31 9.24
C THR A 7 10.43 -9.82 8.49
N HIS A 8 10.14 -9.26 7.31
CA HIS A 8 8.95 -9.58 6.51
C HIS A 8 9.37 -9.98 5.09
N ARG A 9 8.74 -11.02 4.51
CA ARG A 9 9.10 -11.48 3.17
C ARG A 9 8.77 -10.46 2.07
N LYS A 10 7.71 -9.67 2.29
CA LYS A 10 7.29 -8.56 1.43
C LYS A 10 6.86 -7.37 2.28
N LEU A 11 7.08 -6.17 1.74
CA LEU A 11 6.59 -4.91 2.29
C LEU A 11 5.70 -4.24 1.25
N VAL A 12 4.44 -4.02 1.60
CA VAL A 12 3.45 -3.33 0.78
C VAL A 12 3.25 -1.94 1.35
N LEU A 13 3.51 -0.91 0.56
CA LEU A 13 3.33 0.48 0.94
C LEU A 13 2.06 1.02 0.29
N VAL A 14 1.11 1.48 1.10
CA VAL A 14 -0.07 2.19 0.62
C VAL A 14 0.13 3.67 0.91
N CYS A 15 0.09 4.52 -0.11
CA CYS A 15 0.18 5.96 0.07
C CYS A 15 -1.09 6.45 0.76
N THR A 16 -0.97 6.91 2.01
CA THR A 16 -2.10 7.50 2.77
C THR A 16 -1.86 8.97 3.06
N ASN A 17 -1.00 9.61 2.25
CA ASN A 17 -0.65 11.01 2.43
C ASN A 17 -1.88 11.91 2.30
N ASN A 18 -2.04 12.81 3.27
CA ASN A 18 -3.06 13.86 3.27
C ASN A 18 -2.38 15.22 3.09
N ARG A 19 -2.92 16.08 2.22
CA ARG A 19 -2.41 17.43 1.99
C ARG A 19 -3.42 18.46 2.46
N GLN A 20 -2.94 19.54 3.08
CA GLN A 20 -3.80 20.66 3.50
C GLN A 20 -3.83 21.80 2.48
N ASP A 21 -3.04 21.70 1.41
CA ASP A 21 -2.84 22.77 0.42
C ASP A 21 -3.77 22.66 -0.81
N GLY A 22 -4.78 21.78 -0.75
CA GLY A 22 -5.78 21.59 -1.81
C GLY A 22 -5.28 20.82 -3.04
N ARG A 23 -4.02 20.38 -3.07
CA ARG A 23 -3.54 19.49 -4.13
C ARG A 23 -4.05 18.07 -3.92
N ALA A 24 -4.38 17.39 -5.03
CA ALA A 24 -4.79 15.99 -5.01
C ALA A 24 -3.83 15.14 -4.17
N CYS A 25 -4.39 14.29 -3.32
CA CYS A 25 -3.65 13.37 -2.47
C CYS A 25 -4.40 12.05 -2.30
N CYS A 26 -3.68 10.99 -1.91
CA CYS A 26 -4.28 9.65 -1.83
C CYS A 26 -5.28 9.52 -0.66
N ALA A 27 -5.09 10.25 0.44
CA ALA A 27 -6.03 10.22 1.57
C ALA A 27 -7.45 10.63 1.17
N GLU A 28 -7.59 11.69 0.35
CA GLU A 28 -8.87 12.16 -0.18
C GLU A 28 -9.50 11.21 -1.21
N GLN A 29 -8.71 10.26 -1.73
CA GLN A 29 -9.16 9.23 -2.69
C GLN A 29 -9.50 7.90 -1.99
N GLY A 30 -9.67 7.91 -0.66
CA GLY A 30 -10.07 6.72 0.10
C GLY A 30 -8.91 5.83 0.57
N ALA A 31 -7.65 6.24 0.40
CA ALA A 31 -6.49 5.40 0.69
C ALA A 31 -6.39 4.91 2.15
N VAL A 32 -6.88 5.69 3.11
CA VAL A 32 -6.83 5.32 4.54
C VAL A 32 -7.68 4.07 4.79
N ASP A 33 -8.86 4.01 4.18
CA ASP A 33 -9.76 2.87 4.32
C ASP A 33 -9.27 1.66 3.51
N LEU A 34 -8.79 1.89 2.29
CA LEU A 34 -8.14 0.87 1.47
C LEU A 34 -6.98 0.21 2.21
N HIS A 35 -6.07 1.00 2.80
CA HIS A 35 -4.96 0.49 3.60
C HIS A 35 -5.45 -0.41 4.74
N ARG A 36 -6.48 0.03 5.48
CA ARG A 36 -7.05 -0.74 6.60
C ARG A 36 -7.59 -2.09 6.13
N LYS A 37 -8.38 -2.10 5.06
CA LYS A 37 -8.98 -3.32 4.49
C LYS A 37 -7.91 -4.26 3.93
N LEU A 38 -6.99 -3.75 3.12
CA LEU A 38 -5.91 -4.53 2.52
C LEU A 38 -4.97 -5.12 3.58
N LYS A 39 -4.60 -4.34 4.60
CA LYS A 39 -3.78 -4.82 5.72
C LYS A 39 -4.40 -6.02 6.41
N ASN A 40 -5.70 -5.96 6.71
CA ASN A 40 -6.40 -7.05 7.37
C ASN A 40 -6.49 -8.29 6.46
N ALA A 41 -6.81 -8.10 5.18
CA ALA A 41 -6.94 -9.19 4.23
C ALA A 41 -5.60 -9.92 3.96
N VAL A 42 -4.51 -9.16 3.79
CA VAL A 42 -3.16 -9.73 3.59
C VAL A 42 -2.68 -10.42 4.87
N ALA A 43 -2.85 -9.82 6.05
CA ALA A 43 -2.42 -10.43 7.31
C ALA A 43 -3.16 -11.74 7.62
N ALA A 44 -4.44 -11.85 7.23
CA ALA A 44 -5.21 -13.10 7.35
C ALA A 44 -4.70 -14.21 6.41
N ARG A 45 -4.07 -13.84 5.28
CA ARG A 45 -3.56 -14.78 4.26
C ARG A 45 -2.11 -15.18 4.48
N ASP A 46 -1.24 -14.23 4.79
CA ASP A 46 0.15 -14.46 5.16
C ASP A 46 0.67 -13.39 6.15
N PRO A 47 0.79 -13.72 7.45
CA PRO A 47 1.23 -12.77 8.47
C PRO A 47 2.70 -12.34 8.34
N ARG A 48 3.49 -12.98 7.46
CA ARG A 48 4.90 -12.60 7.19
C ARG A 48 5.00 -11.47 6.16
N ILE A 49 3.88 -10.99 5.63
CA ILE A 49 3.82 -9.82 4.75
C ILE A 49 3.32 -8.62 5.54
N ARG A 50 4.03 -7.50 5.44
CA ARG A 50 3.63 -6.25 6.07
C ARG A 50 2.94 -5.35 5.06
N VAL A 51 1.72 -4.92 5.36
CA VAL A 51 1.09 -3.75 4.72
C VAL A 51 1.25 -2.56 5.65
N SER A 52 1.84 -1.48 5.15
CA SER A 52 2.15 -0.26 5.89
C SER A 52 1.64 0.98 5.16
N GLN A 53 1.35 2.00 5.95
CA GLN A 53 1.14 3.35 5.43
C GLN A 53 2.47 3.95 4.97
N SER A 54 2.39 4.85 3.99
CA SER A 54 3.51 5.64 3.52
C SER A 54 3.09 7.09 3.30
N GLY A 55 4.09 7.97 3.23
CA GLY A 55 3.93 9.36 2.78
C GLY A 55 3.66 9.45 1.27
N CYS A 56 3.87 10.63 0.71
CA CYS A 56 3.69 10.83 -0.73
C CYS A 56 4.65 9.92 -1.53
N LEU A 57 4.11 9.26 -2.56
CA LEU A 57 4.86 8.47 -3.54
C LEU A 57 4.85 9.14 -4.93
N ASP A 58 4.62 10.45 -4.97
CA ASP A 58 4.64 11.34 -6.15
C ASP A 58 3.66 11.04 -7.30
N HIS A 59 2.82 10.01 -7.17
CA HIS A 59 1.79 9.64 -8.14
C HIS A 59 0.38 10.10 -7.77
N CYS A 60 0.23 11.30 -7.21
CA CYS A 60 -1.04 11.74 -6.63
C CYS A 60 -2.20 11.87 -7.64
N ASN A 61 -1.90 12.18 -8.91
CA ASN A 61 -2.89 12.27 -9.99
C ASN A 61 -3.43 10.89 -10.42
N THR A 62 -2.72 9.82 -10.09
CA THR A 62 -3.09 8.43 -10.37
C THR A 62 -3.17 7.61 -9.09
N GLY A 63 -3.42 8.27 -7.95
CA GLY A 63 -3.68 7.59 -6.68
C GLY A 63 -4.99 6.78 -6.73
N VAL A 64 -5.26 5.90 -5.77
CA VAL A 64 -4.40 5.54 -4.63
C VAL A 64 -3.19 4.72 -5.09
N THR A 65 -2.00 5.10 -4.63
CA THR A 65 -0.74 4.42 -5.01
C THR A 65 -0.40 3.31 -4.03
N VAL A 66 -0.09 2.11 -4.55
CA VAL A 66 0.38 0.96 -3.79
C VAL A 66 1.68 0.43 -4.40
N VAL A 67 2.68 0.17 -3.56
CA VAL A 67 3.98 -0.38 -3.99
C VAL A 67 4.22 -1.69 -3.28
N ILE A 68 4.65 -2.71 -4.03
CA ILE A 68 4.95 -4.05 -3.51
C ILE A 68 6.45 -4.29 -3.65
N MET A 69 7.12 -4.48 -2.52
CA MET A 69 8.55 -4.77 -2.43
C MET A 69 8.77 -6.20 -1.92
N PRO A 70 9.82 -6.92 -2.40
CA PRO A 70 10.87 -6.46 -3.31
C PRO A 70 10.51 -6.52 -4.80
N ASP A 71 9.29 -6.94 -5.13
CA ASP A 71 8.82 -7.20 -6.51
C ASP A 71 8.83 -5.95 -7.43
N ASN A 72 9.00 -4.76 -6.85
CA ASN A 72 9.02 -3.46 -7.53
C ASN A 72 7.79 -3.21 -8.42
N ILE A 73 6.62 -3.64 -7.93
CA ILE A 73 5.34 -3.43 -8.61
C ILE A 73 4.71 -2.14 -8.07
N TRP A 74 4.30 -1.26 -8.99
CA TRP A 74 3.65 0.00 -8.69
C TRP A 74 2.24 -0.01 -9.28
N LEU A 75 1.25 0.20 -8.42
CA LEU A 75 -0.16 0.24 -8.78
C LEU A 75 -0.71 1.62 -8.48
N GLY A 76 -1.53 2.13 -9.38
CA GLY A 76 -2.27 3.38 -9.25
C GLY A 76 -3.76 3.14 -9.43
N ARG A 77 -4.59 4.10 -9.00
CA ARG A 77 -6.06 4.01 -9.04
C ARG A 77 -6.61 2.77 -8.34
N VAL A 78 -5.92 2.31 -7.30
CA VAL A 78 -6.35 1.14 -6.54
C VAL A 78 -7.64 1.46 -5.78
N MET A 79 -8.63 0.59 -5.91
CA MET A 79 -9.95 0.70 -5.31
C MET A 79 -10.24 -0.50 -4.42
N ASP A 80 -11.26 -0.40 -3.57
CA ASP A 80 -11.66 -1.46 -2.65
C ASP A 80 -12.01 -2.79 -3.35
N HIS A 81 -12.54 -2.73 -4.58
CA HIS A 81 -12.89 -3.94 -5.34
C HIS A 81 -11.66 -4.71 -5.84
N ASP A 82 -10.47 -4.09 -5.86
CA ASP A 82 -9.23 -4.74 -6.28
C ASP A 82 -8.63 -5.61 -5.17
N ILE A 83 -9.07 -5.46 -3.92
CA ILE A 83 -8.48 -6.15 -2.76
C ILE A 83 -8.36 -7.67 -2.94
N PRO A 84 -9.36 -8.41 -3.44
CA PRO A 84 -9.21 -9.85 -3.66
C PRO A 84 -8.07 -10.20 -4.61
N GLU A 85 -7.92 -9.46 -5.70
CA GLU A 85 -6.84 -9.66 -6.67
C GLU A 85 -5.48 -9.24 -6.10
N LEU A 86 -5.42 -8.12 -5.39
CA LEU A 86 -4.21 -7.67 -4.70
C LEU A 86 -3.72 -8.68 -3.67
N VAL A 87 -4.61 -9.28 -2.89
CA VAL A 87 -4.23 -10.31 -1.91
C VAL A 87 -3.58 -11.50 -2.63
N ASN A 88 -4.13 -11.93 -3.77
CA ASN A 88 -3.52 -13.01 -4.56
C ASN A 88 -2.15 -12.61 -5.08
N LEU A 89 -2.02 -11.43 -5.70
CA LEU A 89 -0.75 -10.90 -6.23
C LEU A 89 0.32 -10.73 -5.13
N ILE A 90 -0.06 -10.16 -3.98
CA ILE A 90 0.85 -9.90 -2.87
C ILE A 90 1.33 -11.23 -2.27
N THR A 91 0.44 -12.21 -2.14
CA THR A 91 0.73 -13.45 -1.40
C THR A 91 1.29 -14.59 -2.26
N SER A 92 1.25 -14.47 -3.59
CA SER A 92 1.99 -15.36 -4.49
C SER A 92 3.49 -15.32 -4.25
#